data_AF-A0A959AM31-F1
#
_entry.id   AF-A0A959AM31-F1
#
_cell.length_a   1.000
_cell.length_b   1.000
_cell.length_c   1.000
_cell.angle_alpha   90.00
_cell.angle_beta   90.00
_cell.angle_gamma   90.00
#
_symmetry.space_group_name_H-M   'P 1'
#
loop_
_entity.id
_entity.type
_entity.pdbx_description
1 polymer ?
#
loop_
_entity_poly.entity_id
_entity_poly.type
_entity_poly.pdbx_seq_one_letter_code
_entity_poly.pdbx_strand_id
1 'polypeptide(L)'
;MHTFEVRAMGQSQKWSEPFAYTFRILPPWWKTWWAYTGYFFLVAGLIYSLYRYQLKRQLHKQETENLKALDAFKNELYTNITHEFRTPLTIISGMADQIDNQEKIKGLIKRNSLSLLNLVNQILDLRKLELGKLKLELIQGDVVQYLHYIMASYEAMAELKGVELHFIPKEKALFM
;
A
#
# COMPACT_ATOMS: atom_id res chain seq x y z
N MET A 1 -37.15 -25.43 -53.30
CA MET A 1 -37.34 -26.86 -53.61
C MET A 1 -36.38 -27.19 -54.72
N HIS A 2 -35.56 -28.21 -54.55
CA HIS A 2 -34.66 -28.66 -55.61
C HIS A 2 -35.03 -30.10 -55.92
N THR A 3 -35.29 -30.35 -57.19
CA THR A 3 -35.65 -31.68 -57.69
C THR A 3 -34.42 -32.22 -58.38
N PHE A 4 -33.89 -33.35 -57.90
CA PHE A 4 -32.83 -34.05 -58.59
C PHE A 4 -33.47 -35.12 -59.46
N GLU A 5 -33.34 -34.96 -60.78
CA GLU A 5 -33.87 -35.89 -61.76
C GLU A 5 -32.73 -36.67 -62.39
N VAL A 6 -32.83 -38.00 -62.40
CA VAL A 6 -31.85 -38.88 -63.05
C VAL A 6 -32.57 -39.85 -63.98
N ARG A 7 -31.96 -40.11 -65.14
CA ARG A 7 -32.36 -41.15 -66.08
C ARG A 7 -31.20 -42.12 -66.25
N ALA A 8 -31.50 -43.41 -66.26
CA ALA A 8 -30.50 -44.45 -66.53
C ALA A 8 -30.79 -45.10 -67.89
N MET A 9 -29.73 -45.46 -68.62
CA MET A 9 -29.83 -46.22 -69.85
C MET A 9 -29.42 -47.67 -69.57
N GLY A 10 -30.34 -48.61 -69.79
CA GLY A 10 -30.05 -50.04 -69.70
C GLY A 10 -29.38 -50.60 -70.96
N GLN A 11 -28.95 -51.87 -70.93
CA GLN A 11 -28.32 -52.55 -72.07
C GLN A 11 -29.18 -52.60 -73.36
N SER A 12 -30.48 -52.29 -73.28
CA SER A 12 -31.41 -52.26 -74.42
C SER A 12 -31.48 -50.91 -75.16
N GLN A 13 -30.57 -49.96 -74.88
CA GLN A 13 -30.55 -48.59 -75.45
C GLN A 13 -31.84 -47.77 -75.25
N LYS A 14 -32.75 -48.21 -74.37
CA LYS A 14 -33.93 -47.43 -73.97
C LYS A 14 -33.67 -46.74 -72.62
N TRP A 15 -33.96 -45.44 -72.58
CA TRP A 15 -33.92 -44.64 -71.36
C TRP A 15 -35.07 -45.03 -70.43
N SER A 16 -34.80 -45.16 -69.13
CA SER A 16 -35.83 -45.37 -68.12
C SER A 16 -36.68 -44.11 -67.89
N GLU A 17 -37.90 -44.29 -67.37
CA GLU A 17 -38.73 -43.18 -66.90
C GLU A 17 -37.98 -42.35 -65.83
N PRO A 18 -38.16 -41.01 -65.77
CA PRO A 18 -37.40 -40.14 -64.88
C PRO A 18 -37.70 -40.45 -63.41
N PHE A 19 -36.67 -40.79 -62.63
CA PHE A 19 -36.81 -40.92 -61.19
C PHE A 19 -36.46 -39.56 -60.55
N ALA A 20 -37.48 -38.87 -60.03
CA ALA A 20 -37.32 -37.59 -59.37
C ALA A 20 -37.28 -37.79 -57.85
N TYR A 21 -36.13 -37.51 -57.23
CA TYR A 21 -36.01 -37.50 -55.77
C TYR A 21 -36.03 -36.05 -55.25
N THR A 22 -37.05 -35.74 -54.45
CA THR A 22 -37.21 -34.41 -53.87
C THR A 22 -36.51 -34.37 -52.52
N PHE A 23 -35.45 -33.57 -52.39
CA PHE A 23 -34.79 -33.33 -51.10
C PHE A 23 -34.90 -31.84 -50.71
N ARG A 24 -35.05 -31.59 -49.42
CA ARG A 24 -35.16 -30.22 -48.88
C ARG A 24 -33.85 -29.88 -48.17
N ILE A 25 -33.09 -28.97 -48.75
CA ILE A 25 -31.99 -28.31 -48.03
C ILE A 25 -32.64 -27.40 -47.00
N LEU A 26 -32.54 -27.74 -45.70
CA LEU A 26 -33.00 -26.84 -44.64
C LEU A 26 -32.15 -25.56 -44.68
N PRO A 27 -32.78 -24.37 -44.52
CA PRO A 27 -32.04 -23.12 -44.49
C PRO A 27 -31.00 -23.19 -43.35
N PRO A 28 -29.75 -22.77 -43.59
CA PRO A 28 -28.72 -22.86 -42.58
C PRO A 28 -29.11 -22.11 -41.31
N TRP A 29 -28.89 -22.75 -40.15
CA TRP A 29 -29.29 -22.25 -38.83
C TRP A 29 -28.80 -20.82 -38.50
N TRP A 30 -27.66 -20.41 -39.07
CA TRP A 30 -27.07 -19.07 -38.92
C TRP A 30 -27.84 -17.94 -39.63
N LYS A 31 -28.79 -18.25 -40.51
CA LYS A 31 -29.67 -17.26 -41.17
C LYS A 31 -31.04 -17.10 -40.51
N THR A 32 -31.26 -17.74 -39.37
CA THR A 32 -32.52 -17.61 -38.63
C THR A 32 -32.56 -16.27 -37.87
N TRP A 33 -33.74 -15.66 -37.73
CA TRP A 33 -33.90 -14.40 -37.00
C TRP A 33 -33.39 -14.50 -35.54
N TRP A 34 -33.60 -15.65 -34.90
CA TRP A 34 -33.06 -15.93 -33.56
C TRP A 34 -31.52 -15.90 -33.52
N ALA A 35 -30.82 -16.35 -34.56
CA ALA A 35 -29.36 -16.23 -34.63
C ALA A 35 -28.89 -14.77 -34.63
N TYR A 36 -29.57 -13.88 -35.35
CA TYR A 36 -29.29 -12.44 -35.34
C TYR A 36 -29.53 -11.82 -33.95
N THR A 37 -30.60 -12.23 -33.24
CA THR A 37 -30.80 -11.76 -31.86
C THR A 37 -29.68 -12.21 -30.93
N GLY A 38 -29.20 -13.46 -31.08
CA GLY A 38 -28.05 -13.97 -30.33
C GLY A 38 -26.78 -13.19 -30.61
N TYR A 39 -26.47 -12.90 -31.88
CA TYR A 39 -25.33 -12.07 -32.25
C TYR A 39 -25.42 -10.66 -31.68
N PHE A 40 -26.60 -10.04 -31.69
CA PHE A 40 -26.82 -8.74 -31.09
C PHE A 40 -26.50 -8.73 -29.60
N PHE A 41 -27.02 -9.70 -28.82
CA PHE A 41 -26.72 -9.81 -27.40
C PHE A 41 -25.24 -10.12 -27.12
N LEU A 42 -24.59 -10.93 -27.95
CA LEU A 42 -23.16 -11.23 -27.82
C LEU A 42 -22.34 -9.96 -28.02
N VAL A 43 -22.60 -9.20 -29.10
CA VAL A 43 -21.92 -7.92 -29.37
C VAL A 43 -22.21 -6.90 -28.27
N ALA A 44 -23.47 -6.75 -27.86
CA ALA A 44 -23.84 -5.85 -26.77
C ALA A 44 -23.17 -6.23 -25.44
N GLY A 45 -23.10 -7.52 -25.12
CA GLY A 45 -22.40 -8.03 -23.94
C GLY A 45 -20.90 -7.79 -24.01
N LEU A 46 -20.29 -7.94 -25.19
CA LEU A 46 -18.87 -7.65 -25.41
C LEU A 46 -18.57 -6.16 -25.26
N ILE A 47 -19.38 -5.29 -25.85
CA ILE A 47 -19.29 -3.83 -25.68
C ILE A 47 -19.45 -3.45 -24.21
N TYR A 48 -20.46 -3.99 -23.52
CA TYR A 48 -20.70 -3.75 -22.11
C TYR A 48 -19.53 -4.20 -21.23
N SER A 49 -18.97 -5.38 -21.52
CA SER A 49 -17.79 -5.91 -20.83
C SER A 49 -16.57 -5.01 -21.01
N LEU A 50 -16.28 -4.58 -22.24
CA LEU A 50 -15.17 -3.65 -22.52
C LEU A 50 -15.37 -2.31 -21.83
N TYR A 51 -16.58 -1.75 -21.87
CA TYR A 51 -16.93 -0.50 -21.17
C TYR A 51 -16.69 -0.63 -19.66
N ARG A 52 -17.20 -1.71 -19.04
CA ARG A 52 -17.01 -1.98 -17.60
C ARG A 52 -15.55 -2.18 -17.24
N TYR A 53 -14.79 -2.88 -18.07
CA TYR A 53 -13.36 -3.09 -17.87
C TYR A 53 -12.57 -1.77 -17.90
N GLN A 54 -12.85 -0.90 -18.89
CA GLN A 54 -12.22 0.41 -18.96
C GLN A 54 -12.57 1.30 -17.77
N LEU A 55 -13.86 1.35 -17.40
CA LEU A 55 -14.32 2.14 -16.26
C LEU A 55 -13.65 1.69 -14.95
N LYS A 56 -13.62 0.37 -14.70
CA LYS A 56 -12.97 -0.19 -13.51
C LYS A 56 -11.48 0.14 -13.48
N ARG A 57 -10.80 0.10 -14.63
CA ARG A 57 -9.39 0.46 -14.74
C ARG A 57 -9.13 1.94 -14.47
N GLN A 58 -10.01 2.83 -14.95
CA GLN A 58 -9.90 4.27 -14.67
C GLN A 58 -10.10 4.56 -13.18
N LEU A 59 -11.11 3.97 -12.56
CA LEU A 59 -11.38 4.11 -11.12
C LEU A 59 -10.20 3.60 -10.27
N HIS A 60 -9.68 2.41 -10.56
CA HIS A 60 -8.51 1.90 -9.84
C HIS A 60 -7.27 2.76 -10.04
N LYS A 61 -7.06 3.30 -11.24
CA LYS A 61 -5.94 4.22 -11.50
C LYS A 61 -6.07 5.49 -10.67
N GLN A 62 -7.25 6.10 -10.66
CA GLN A 62 -7.52 7.31 -9.89
C GLN A 62 -7.40 7.07 -8.37
N GLU A 63 -7.91 5.94 -7.88
CA GLU A 63 -7.75 5.52 -6.49
C GLU A 63 -6.28 5.35 -6.12
N THR A 64 -5.51 4.68 -6.98
CA THR A 64 -4.06 4.50 -6.76
C THR A 64 -3.30 5.83 -6.78
N GLU A 65 -3.66 6.74 -7.69
CA GLU A 65 -3.05 8.08 -7.76
C GLU A 65 -3.40 8.92 -6.53
N ASN A 66 -4.64 8.87 -6.06
CA ASN A 66 -5.07 9.54 -4.83
C ASN A 66 -4.34 8.99 -3.60
N LEU A 67 -4.21 7.66 -3.49
CA LEU A 67 -3.46 7.03 -2.40
C LEU A 67 -1.99 7.47 -2.42
N LYS A 68 -1.36 7.47 -3.59
CA LYS A 68 0.03 7.95 -3.75
C LYS A 68 0.18 9.44 -3.40
N ALA A 69 -0.77 10.27 -3.82
CA ALA A 69 -0.76 11.70 -3.50
C ALA A 69 -0.93 11.93 -1.99
N LEU A 70 -1.84 11.19 -1.35
CA LEU A 70 -2.04 11.23 0.09
C LEU A 70 -0.78 10.79 0.84
N ASP A 71 -0.15 9.70 0.41
CA ASP A 71 1.11 9.22 0.99
C ASP A 71 2.22 10.27 0.81
N ALA A 72 2.35 10.89 -0.37
CA ALA A 72 3.33 11.94 -0.60
C ALA A 72 3.10 13.16 0.32
N PHE A 73 1.84 13.60 0.44
CA PHE A 73 1.46 14.70 1.32
C PHE A 73 1.74 14.38 2.80
N LYS A 74 1.41 13.17 3.26
CA LYS A 74 1.71 12.70 4.62
C LYS A 74 3.21 12.80 4.90
N ASN A 75 4.06 12.50 3.92
CA ASN A 75 5.52 12.51 4.06
C ASN A 75 6.07 13.91 4.21
N GLU A 76 5.59 14.80 3.36
CA GLU A 76 5.97 16.21 3.39
C GLU A 76 5.53 16.85 4.70
N LEU A 77 4.30 16.58 5.13
CA LEU A 77 3.77 17.07 6.41
C LEU A 77 4.66 16.67 7.59
N TYR A 78 5.01 15.39 7.74
CA TYR A 78 5.87 14.96 8.85
C TYR A 78 7.26 15.59 8.80
N THR A 79 7.84 15.68 7.60
CA THR A 79 9.17 16.27 7.42
C THR A 79 9.15 17.75 7.80
N ASN A 80 8.18 18.50 7.28
CA ASN A 80 8.03 19.93 7.52
C ASN A 80 7.73 20.23 8.98
N ILE A 81 6.76 19.54 9.59
CA ILE A 81 6.46 19.68 11.03
C ILE A 81 7.72 19.42 11.86
N THR A 82 8.50 18.39 11.55
CA THR A 82 9.72 18.10 12.30
C THR A 82 10.70 19.29 12.27
N HIS A 83 10.92 19.88 11.09
CA HIS A 83 11.80 21.03 10.94
C HIS A 83 11.27 22.29 11.62
N GLU A 84 9.97 22.58 11.44
CA GLU A 84 9.31 23.74 12.03
C GLU A 84 9.24 23.69 13.55
N PHE A 85 9.18 22.49 14.15
CA PHE A 85 9.21 22.34 15.61
C PHE A 85 10.63 22.31 16.19
N ARG A 86 11.60 21.74 15.47
CA ARG A 86 13.01 21.67 15.94
C ARG A 86 13.59 23.07 16.17
N THR A 87 13.32 24.00 15.25
CA THR A 87 13.86 25.38 15.31
C THR A 87 13.45 26.13 16.59
N PRO A 88 12.15 26.32 16.90
CA PRO A 88 11.73 27.01 18.11
C PRO A 88 12.15 26.25 19.38
N LEU A 89 12.14 24.92 19.38
CA LEU A 89 12.61 24.14 20.54
C LEU A 89 14.10 24.33 20.82
N THR A 90 14.91 24.42 19.77
CA THR A 90 16.35 24.72 19.89
C THR A 90 16.56 26.13 20.44
N ILE A 91 15.79 27.11 19.96
CA ILE A 91 15.83 28.49 20.45
C ILE A 91 15.38 28.56 21.93
N ILE A 92 14.28 27.91 22.31
CA ILE A 92 13.81 27.84 23.72
C ILE A 92 14.89 27.23 24.61
N SER A 93 15.53 26.15 24.18
CA SER A 93 16.61 25.51 24.94
C SER A 93 17.83 26.43 25.09
N GLY A 94 18.17 27.21 24.05
CA GLY A 94 19.26 28.19 24.08
C GLY A 94 18.92 29.43 24.92
N MET A 95 17.68 29.91 24.87
CA MET A 95 17.21 31.01 25.72
C MET A 95 17.21 30.59 27.20
N ALA A 96 16.89 29.33 27.49
CA ALA A 96 16.97 28.80 28.85
C ALA A 96 18.40 28.88 29.41
N ASP A 97 19.43 28.83 28.56
CA ASP A 97 20.83 28.99 29.01
C ASP A 97 21.18 30.40 29.47
N GLN A 98 20.43 31.40 29.02
CA GLN A 98 20.62 32.81 29.39
C GLN A 98 19.87 33.19 30.68
N ILE A 99 19.10 32.26 31.28
CA ILE A 99 18.40 32.52 32.54
C ILE A 99 19.40 32.38 33.70
N ASP A 100 19.73 33.50 34.32
CA ASP A 100 20.57 33.55 35.51
C ASP A 100 19.77 33.34 36.81
N ASN A 101 20.43 32.77 37.82
CA ASN A 101 19.93 32.67 39.19
C ASN A 101 18.62 31.88 39.38
N GLN A 102 18.22 31.05 38.40
CA GLN A 102 17.00 30.21 38.43
C GLN A 102 17.27 28.79 37.90
N GLU A 103 18.27 28.10 38.48
CA GLU A 103 18.72 26.78 37.97
C GLU A 103 17.61 25.72 37.91
N LYS A 104 16.66 25.76 38.85
CA LYS A 104 15.53 24.83 38.85
C LYS A 104 14.60 25.05 37.65
N ILE A 105 14.32 26.30 37.29
CA ILE A 105 13.44 26.65 36.15
C ILE A 105 14.18 26.36 34.83
N LYS A 106 15.45 26.73 34.74
CA LYS A 106 16.33 26.42 33.60
C LYS A 106 16.37 24.92 33.31
N GLY A 107 16.61 24.11 34.33
CA GLY A 107 16.63 22.65 34.21
C GLY A 107 15.29 22.07 33.72
N LEU A 108 14.17 22.61 34.20
CA LEU A 108 12.83 22.20 33.75
C LEU A 108 12.57 22.55 32.28
N ILE A 109 12.88 23.79 31.86
CA ILE A 109 12.69 24.22 30.46
C ILE A 109 13.54 23.35 29.53
N LYS A 110 14.84 23.17 29.85
CA LYS A 110 15.73 22.32 29.04
C LYS A 110 15.24 20.88 28.93
N ARG A 111 14.88 20.25 30.05
CA ARG A 111 14.37 18.87 30.05
C ARG A 111 13.11 18.72 29.20
N ASN A 112 12.17 19.67 29.29
CA ASN A 112 10.94 19.64 28.50
C ASN A 112 11.22 19.88 27.00
N SER A 113 12.05 20.87 26.66
CA SER A 113 12.42 21.14 25.27
C SER A 113 13.13 19.95 24.61
N LEU A 114 14.06 19.31 25.33
CA LEU A 114 14.74 18.09 24.86
C LEU A 114 13.79 16.91 24.72
N SER A 115 12.86 16.73 25.68
CA SER A 115 11.86 15.67 25.59
C SER A 115 10.94 15.84 24.38
N LEU A 116 10.50 17.07 24.09
CA LEU A 116 9.67 17.37 22.93
C LEU A 116 10.45 17.20 21.62
N LEU A 117 11.71 17.62 21.58
CA LEU A 117 12.59 17.41 20.43
C LEU A 117 12.78 15.91 20.14
N ASN A 118 12.94 15.09 21.18
CA ASN A 118 13.04 13.64 21.04
C ASN A 118 11.76 13.03 20.48
N LEU A 119 10.58 13.45 20.95
CA LEU A 119 9.29 13.00 20.41
C LEU A 119 9.15 13.36 18.92
N VAL A 120 9.54 14.59 18.55
CA VAL A 120 9.54 15.04 17.15
C VAL A 120 10.48 14.18 16.30
N ASN A 121 11.68 13.87 16.80
CA ASN A 121 12.63 13.00 16.10
C ASN A 121 12.09 11.56 15.95
N GLN A 122 11.39 11.02 16.96
CA GLN A 122 10.79 9.69 16.89
C GLN A 122 9.71 9.59 15.80
N ILE A 123 8.93 10.65 15.56
CA ILE A 123 7.97 10.70 14.46
C ILE A 123 8.70 10.57 13.11
N LEU A 124 9.83 11.27 12.95
CA LEU A 124 10.65 11.18 11.75
C LEU A 124 11.26 9.77 11.58
N ASP A 125 11.75 9.16 12.65
CA ASP A 125 12.33 7.83 12.60
C ASP A 125 11.29 6.74 12.29
N LEU A 126 10.07 6.87 12.85
CA LEU A 126 8.93 6.05 12.46
C LEU A 126 8.65 6.18 10.95
N ARG A 127 8.73 7.40 10.40
CA ARG A 127 8.56 7.60 8.95
C ARG A 127 9.69 6.97 8.13
N LYS A 128 10.94 7.09 8.56
CA LYS A 128 12.07 6.41 7.92
C LYS A 128 11.87 4.89 7.94
N LEU A 129 11.34 4.36 9.04
CA LEU A 129 11.02 2.94 9.20
C LEU A 129 9.91 2.49 8.24
N GLU A 130 8.79 3.22 8.15
CA GLU A 130 7.70 2.95 7.17
C GLU A 130 8.21 2.93 5.72
N LEU A 131 9.22 3.77 5.40
CA LEU A 131 9.84 3.86 4.08
C LEU A 131 10.97 2.85 3.84
N GLY A 132 11.33 2.03 4.84
CA GLY A 132 12.51 1.16 4.77
C GLY A 132 13.85 1.91 4.65
N LYS A 133 13.89 3.18 5.05
CA LYS A 133 15.06 4.08 4.99
C LYS A 133 15.78 4.25 6.33
N LEU A 134 15.30 3.61 7.41
CA LEU A 134 15.97 3.65 8.70
C LEU A 134 17.29 2.85 8.61
N LYS A 135 18.41 3.53 8.83
CA LYS A 135 19.73 2.89 8.88
C LYS A 135 20.06 2.52 10.31
N LEU A 136 20.49 1.28 10.52
CA LEU A 136 21.04 0.84 11.80
C LEU A 136 22.50 1.31 11.89
N GLU A 137 22.80 2.09 12.90
CA GLU A 137 24.17 2.47 13.25
C GLU A 137 24.63 1.55 14.39
N LEU A 138 25.39 0.51 14.03
CA LEU A 138 25.96 -0.40 15.01
C LEU A 138 27.19 0.26 15.64
N ILE A 139 27.17 0.40 16.95
CA ILE A 139 28.28 0.89 17.74
C ILE A 139 28.65 -0.15 18.78
N GLN A 140 29.94 -0.27 19.08
CA GLN A 140 30.40 -1.11 20.17
C GLN A 140 30.44 -0.28 21.46
N GLY A 141 29.71 -0.70 22.48
CA GLY A 141 29.57 0.04 23.72
C GLY A 141 29.46 -0.85 24.95
N ASP A 142 29.83 -0.31 26.10
CA ASP A 142 29.61 -1.00 27.38
C ASP A 142 28.14 -0.91 27.79
N VAL A 143 27.42 -2.01 27.61
CA VAL A 143 26.00 -2.09 27.95
C VAL A 143 25.75 -2.02 29.45
N VAL A 144 26.71 -2.46 30.27
CA VAL A 144 26.59 -2.35 31.73
C VAL A 144 26.58 -0.87 32.13
N GLN A 145 27.50 -0.09 31.57
CA GLN A 145 27.56 1.36 31.79
C GLN A 145 26.30 2.08 31.27
N TYR A 146 25.82 1.70 30.09
CA TYR A 146 24.61 2.27 29.51
C TYR A 146 23.36 2.00 30.36
N LEU A 147 23.18 0.75 30.83
CA LEU A 147 22.09 0.40 31.73
C LEU A 147 22.19 1.14 33.07
N HIS A 148 23.39 1.33 33.59
CA HIS A 148 23.60 2.10 34.81
C HIS A 148 23.13 3.56 34.65
N TYR A 149 23.45 4.18 33.51
CA TYR A 149 22.97 5.53 33.17
C TYR A 149 21.43 5.58 33.09
N ILE A 150 20.80 4.60 32.45
CA ILE A 150 19.34 4.50 32.39
C ILE A 150 18.77 4.39 33.81
N MET A 151 19.27 3.47 34.63
CA MET A 151 18.76 3.25 35.98
C MET A 151 18.88 4.50 36.86
N ALA A 152 20.00 5.22 36.80
CA ALA A 152 20.20 6.49 37.49
C ALA A 152 19.16 7.56 37.07
N SER A 153 18.72 7.56 35.80
CA SER A 153 17.69 8.49 35.34
C SER A 153 16.30 8.26 35.96
N TYR A 154 16.06 7.07 36.54
CA TYR A 154 14.79 6.69 37.17
C TYR A 154 14.81 6.70 38.70
N GLU A 155 15.96 6.90 39.36
CA GLU A 155 16.06 6.90 40.84
C GLU A 155 15.08 7.88 41.49
N ALA A 156 15.04 9.13 41.01
CA ALA A 156 14.13 10.15 41.55
C ALA A 156 12.64 9.76 41.38
N MET A 157 12.29 9.04 40.31
CA MET A 157 10.93 8.54 40.11
C MET A 157 10.61 7.36 41.02
N ALA A 158 11.59 6.48 41.26
CA ALA A 158 11.45 5.34 42.14
C ALA A 158 11.26 5.81 43.60
N GLU A 159 12.05 6.78 44.05
CA GLU A 159 11.92 7.40 45.37
C GLU A 159 10.54 8.06 45.57
N LEU A 160 10.07 8.85 44.59
CA LEU A 160 8.73 9.45 44.62
C LEU A 160 7.59 8.42 44.70
N LYS A 161 7.81 7.22 44.15
CA LYS A 161 6.83 6.12 44.19
C LYS A 161 7.04 5.16 45.36
N GLY A 162 8.05 5.39 46.21
CA GLY A 162 8.41 4.48 47.30
C GLY A 162 8.88 3.11 46.83
N VAL A 163 9.47 3.03 45.63
CA VAL A 163 10.00 1.80 45.03
C VAL A 163 11.52 1.80 45.16
N GLU A 164 12.08 0.70 45.65
CA GLU A 164 13.53 0.51 45.73
C GLU A 164 14.07 -0.05 44.40
N LEU A 165 15.05 0.63 43.81
CA LEU A 165 15.60 0.30 42.51
C LEU A 165 17.05 -0.20 42.66
N HIS A 166 17.28 -1.48 42.36
CA HIS A 166 18.60 -2.12 42.47
C HIS A 166 19.09 -2.61 41.11
N PHE A 167 20.32 -2.25 40.73
CA PHE A 167 20.99 -2.76 39.52
C PHE A 167 22.25 -3.55 39.89
N ILE A 168 22.23 -4.86 39.66
CA ILE A 168 23.32 -5.79 40.01
C ILE A 168 23.83 -6.48 38.73
N PRO A 169 24.84 -5.93 38.04
CA PRO A 169 25.38 -6.56 36.85
C PRO A 169 26.25 -7.77 37.21
N LYS A 170 26.17 -8.85 36.41
CA LYS A 170 26.99 -10.06 36.58
C LYS A 170 28.46 -9.83 36.22
N GLU A 171 28.69 -8.99 35.21
CA GLU A 171 30.01 -8.60 34.72
C GLU A 171 30.21 -7.10 34.90
N LYS A 172 31.45 -6.65 35.13
CA LYS A 172 31.74 -5.23 35.38
C LYS A 172 31.57 -4.34 34.13
N ALA A 173 31.79 -4.91 32.95
CA ALA A 173 31.65 -4.26 31.66
C ALA A 173 31.31 -5.33 30.62
N LEU A 174 30.41 -5.02 29.69
CA LEU A 174 30.06 -5.91 28.59
C LEU A 174 30.02 -5.11 27.30
N PHE A 175 31.08 -5.25 26.49
CA PHE A 175 31.20 -4.58 25.20
C PHE A 175 30.51 -5.40 24.11
N MET A 176 29.44 -4.85 23.56
CA MET A 176 28.74 -5.40 22.38
C MET A 176 28.49 -4.31 21.35
#